data_AF-A0A6L8EQZ8-F1
#
_entry.id   AF-A0A6L8EQZ8-F1
#
_cell.length_a   1.000
_cell.length_b   1.000
_cell.length_c   1.000
_cell.angle_alpha   90.00
_cell.angle_beta   90.00
_cell.angle_gamma   90.00
#
_symmetry.space_group_name_H-M   'P 1'
#
loop_
_entity.id
_entity.type
_entity.pdbx_description
1 polymer ?
#
loop_
_entity_poly.entity_id
_entity_poly.type
_entity_poly.pdbx_seq_one_letter_code
_entity_poly.pdbx_strand_id
1 'polypeptide(L)'
;MKRRLIHILIAVLFVVAPFGTACAAGFQQHLVQKGETLSEIAQKYKVPLKSIIQANSLKSAHRIRTGRTLRIPGEALTFEDIWYKVQPGDTLFSIGHRHNIEWRDLQRINGISSPRSLQIGRMIRISERGPGFGKPLRVPLVVTSKYGYRPHPVTGRYQHHAGIDFRAAIGTRVYAAKAGRVIFAGRRGGYGKIVGIEHEGNFTTWYGHLSRIRVKVGQTVSQGRVIGLSGNTGISTGPHLHFEIRYKGRSEKPTKYITIP
;
A
#
# COMPACT_ATOMS: atom_id res chain seq x y z
N MET A 1 -74.54 19.02 9.97
CA MET A 1 -74.25 19.05 8.52
C MET A 1 -72.74 19.22 8.30
N LYS A 2 -72.12 18.29 7.54
CA LYS A 2 -70.83 18.37 6.81
C LYS A 2 -69.57 18.75 7.62
N ARG A 3 -68.78 17.78 8.11
CA ARG A 3 -67.56 17.19 7.47
C ARG A 3 -66.60 18.22 6.85
N ARG A 4 -65.36 18.28 7.37
CA ARG A 4 -64.09 18.34 6.63
C ARG A 4 -62.93 17.90 7.54
N LEU A 5 -62.53 16.64 7.39
CA LEU A 5 -61.24 16.12 7.89
C LEU A 5 -60.13 16.73 7.02
N ILE A 6 -59.19 17.44 7.64
CA ILE A 6 -57.93 17.82 6.99
C ILE A 6 -56.93 16.71 7.29
N HIS A 7 -56.68 15.84 6.31
CA HIS A 7 -55.58 14.88 6.35
C HIS A 7 -54.29 15.63 6.01
N ILE A 8 -53.47 15.93 7.02
CA ILE A 8 -52.11 16.40 6.79
C ILE A 8 -51.27 15.19 6.40
N LEU A 9 -51.06 15.05 5.09
CA LEU A 9 -50.14 14.09 4.50
C LEU A 9 -48.70 14.55 4.83
N ILE A 10 -48.09 14.00 5.88
CA ILE A 10 -46.66 14.20 6.13
C ILE A 10 -45.92 13.33 5.11
N ALA A 11 -45.57 13.94 3.98
CA ALA A 11 -44.60 13.37 3.05
C ALA A 11 -43.22 13.36 3.73
N VAL A 12 -42.83 12.21 4.29
CA VAL A 12 -41.45 11.98 4.74
C VAL A 12 -40.59 11.88 3.48
N LEU A 13 -40.04 13.02 3.08
CA LEU A 13 -39.07 13.14 2.01
C LEU A 13 -37.81 12.37 2.41
N PHE A 14 -37.62 11.17 1.85
CA PHE A 14 -36.34 10.48 1.88
C PHE A 14 -35.33 11.29 1.06
N VAL A 15 -34.62 12.20 1.71
CA VAL A 15 -33.42 12.80 1.14
C VAL A 15 -32.36 11.71 1.10
N VAL A 16 -32.25 11.03 -0.05
CA VAL A 16 -31.09 10.22 -0.38
C VAL A 16 -29.93 11.19 -0.56
N ALA A 17 -29.19 11.43 0.53
CA ALA A 17 -27.97 12.23 0.47
C ALA A 17 -26.97 11.53 -0.47
N PRO A 18 -26.32 12.25 -1.40
CA PRO A 18 -25.30 11.67 -2.25
C PRO A 18 -24.12 11.28 -1.36
N PHE A 19 -23.60 10.06 -1.57
CA PHE A 19 -22.43 9.54 -0.87
C PHE A 19 -21.26 10.52 -0.98
N GLY A 20 -21.08 11.30 0.09
CA GLY A 20 -20.04 12.29 0.23
C GLY A 20 -18.78 11.68 0.83
N THR A 21 -17.72 11.75 0.02
CA THR A 21 -16.30 11.89 0.40
C THR A 21 -15.55 10.66 0.93
N ALA A 22 -14.59 10.24 0.10
CA ALA A 22 -13.51 9.32 0.43
C ALA A 22 -12.33 10.02 1.15
N CYS A 23 -11.46 9.19 1.75
CA CYS A 23 -10.12 9.43 2.31
C CYS A 23 -10.02 9.80 3.81
N ALA A 24 -10.01 8.75 4.64
CA ALA A 24 -9.08 8.62 5.76
C ALA A 24 -8.27 7.32 5.56
N ALA A 25 -7.28 7.00 6.39
CA ALA A 25 -6.67 5.66 6.45
C ALA A 25 -7.71 4.64 6.95
N GLY A 26 -8.74 4.41 6.14
CA GLY A 26 -10.10 4.52 6.63
C GLY A 26 -10.79 3.18 6.65
N PHE A 27 -11.26 2.81 7.83
CA PHE A 27 -12.26 1.77 8.02
C PHE A 27 -13.42 2.01 7.06
N GLN A 28 -13.80 0.99 6.29
CA GLN A 28 -15.07 0.99 5.59
C GLN A 28 -16.17 0.82 6.64
N GLN A 29 -17.26 1.58 6.53
CA GLN A 29 -18.40 1.40 7.43
C GLN A 29 -19.37 0.40 6.82
N HIS A 30 -19.88 -0.51 7.66
CA HIS A 30 -20.88 -1.49 7.27
C HIS A 30 -22.02 -1.50 8.29
N LEU A 31 -23.25 -1.26 7.82
CA LEU A 31 -24.45 -1.33 8.64
C LEU A 31 -24.95 -2.77 8.69
N VAL A 32 -24.96 -3.37 9.88
CA VAL A 32 -25.38 -4.77 10.08
C VAL A 32 -26.85 -4.95 9.69
N GLN A 33 -27.11 -5.78 8.68
CA GLN A 33 -28.46 -6.09 8.20
C GLN A 33 -29.15 -7.17 9.04
N LYS A 34 -30.47 -7.32 8.89
CA LYS A 34 -31.26 -8.33 9.62
C LYS A 34 -30.82 -9.74 9.23
N GLY A 35 -30.31 -10.48 10.21
CA GLY A 35 -29.84 -11.86 10.04
C GLY A 35 -28.37 -12.00 9.61
N GLU A 36 -27.66 -10.90 9.36
CA GLU A 36 -26.25 -10.94 8.97
C GLU A 36 -25.35 -11.29 10.17
N THR A 37 -24.38 -12.16 9.97
CA THR A 37 -23.38 -12.54 10.98
C THR A 37 -22.05 -11.84 10.76
N LEU A 38 -21.26 -11.70 11.82
CA LEU A 38 -19.92 -11.13 11.73
C LEU A 38 -18.99 -11.91 10.78
N SER A 39 -19.20 -13.23 10.67
CA SER A 39 -18.44 -14.10 9.76
C SER A 39 -18.79 -13.86 8.29
N GLU A 40 -20.07 -13.70 7.96
CA GLU A 40 -20.52 -13.35 6.61
C GLU A 40 -20.03 -11.96 6.20
N ILE A 41 -20.04 -11.00 7.12
CA ILE A 41 -19.48 -9.67 6.92
C ILE A 41 -17.97 -9.77 6.68
N ALA A 42 -17.24 -10.52 7.50
CA ALA A 42 -15.80 -10.76 7.33
C ALA A 42 -15.49 -11.34 5.94
N GLN A 43 -16.27 -12.33 5.50
CA GLN A 43 -16.12 -12.95 4.18
C GLN A 43 -16.43 -11.98 3.04
N LYS A 44 -17.51 -11.21 3.14
CA LYS A 44 -17.93 -10.20 2.17
C LYS A 44 -16.86 -9.14 1.93
N TYR A 45 -16.21 -8.69 3.00
CA TYR A 45 -15.15 -7.69 2.92
C TYR A 45 -13.75 -8.29 2.74
N LYS A 46 -13.63 -9.63 2.70
CA LYS A 46 -12.36 -10.35 2.60
C LYS A 46 -11.36 -9.93 3.69
N VAL A 47 -11.85 -9.77 4.92
CA VAL A 47 -11.04 -9.39 6.07
C VAL A 47 -11.14 -10.45 7.16
N PRO A 48 -10.10 -10.65 7.98
CA PRO A 48 -10.19 -11.57 9.10
C PRO A 48 -11.27 -11.13 10.09
N LEU A 49 -12.10 -12.07 10.54
CA LEU A 49 -13.14 -11.86 11.55
C LEU A 49 -12.60 -11.15 12.81
N LYS A 50 -11.42 -11.58 13.26
CA LYS A 50 -10.72 -11.02 14.44
C LYS A 50 -10.35 -9.54 14.25
N SER A 51 -10.06 -9.11 13.03
CA SER A 51 -9.74 -7.72 12.71
C SER A 51 -10.96 -6.81 12.86
N ILE A 52 -12.16 -7.28 12.48
CA ILE A 52 -13.41 -6.52 12.70
C ILE A 52 -13.71 -6.40 14.20
N ILE A 53 -13.48 -7.47 14.98
CA ILE A 53 -13.68 -7.48 16.43
C ILE A 53 -12.80 -6.44 17.12
N GLN A 54 -11.50 -6.42 16.79
CA GLN A 54 -10.54 -5.46 17.34
C GLN A 54 -10.88 -4.01 16.94
N ALA A 55 -11.17 -3.76 15.65
CA ALA A 55 -11.50 -2.44 15.12
C ALA A 55 -12.75 -1.80 15.76
N ASN A 56 -13.63 -2.63 16.33
CA ASN A 56 -14.89 -2.21 16.94
C ASN A 56 -14.93 -2.43 18.46
N SER A 57 -13.80 -2.79 19.08
CA SER A 57 -13.69 -3.09 20.51
C SER A 57 -14.78 -4.06 21.00
N LEU A 58 -15.09 -5.07 20.19
CA LEU A 58 -16.13 -6.06 20.51
C LEU A 58 -15.56 -7.10 21.47
N LYS A 59 -16.28 -7.39 22.56
CA LYS A 59 -15.88 -8.41 23.54
C LYS A 59 -16.08 -9.85 23.03
N SER A 60 -16.95 -10.07 22.04
CA SER A 60 -17.15 -11.38 21.39
C SER A 60 -17.92 -11.27 20.06
N ALA A 61 -17.76 -12.28 19.20
CA ALA A 61 -18.32 -12.34 17.84
C ALA A 61 -19.85 -12.58 17.78
N HIS A 62 -20.49 -12.96 18.91
CA HIS A 62 -21.87 -13.48 18.93
C HIS A 62 -22.95 -12.42 19.24
N ARG A 63 -22.63 -11.12 19.26
CA ARG A 63 -23.62 -10.07 19.57
C ARG A 63 -23.46 -8.83 18.71
N ILE A 64 -23.55 -8.96 17.39
CA ILE A 64 -23.89 -7.80 16.57
C ILE A 64 -25.41 -7.64 16.55
N ARG A 65 -25.88 -6.44 16.94
CA ARG A 65 -27.29 -6.08 16.87
C ARG A 65 -27.55 -5.45 15.50
N THR A 66 -28.68 -5.82 14.90
CA THR A 66 -29.19 -5.23 13.66
C THR A 66 -29.24 -3.70 13.79
N GLY A 67 -28.79 -2.99 12.74
CA GLY A 67 -28.72 -1.53 12.74
C GLY A 67 -27.48 -0.91 13.40
N ARG A 68 -26.52 -1.72 13.90
CA ARG A 68 -25.21 -1.22 14.34
C ARG A 68 -24.29 -1.00 13.15
N THR A 69 -23.59 0.14 13.13
CA THR A 69 -22.49 0.38 12.17
C THR A 69 -21.18 -0.22 12.69
N LEU A 70 -20.57 -1.11 11.90
CA LEU A 70 -19.25 -1.67 12.13
C LEU A 70 -18.19 -0.91 11.33
N ARG A 71 -17.05 -0.68 11.95
CA ARG A 71 -15.80 -0.24 11.33
C ARG A 71 -15.08 -1.47 10.78
N ILE A 72 -15.17 -1.68 9.48
CA ILE A 72 -14.46 -2.74 8.77
C ILE A 72 -13.06 -2.23 8.43
N PRO A 73 -11.98 -2.75 9.06
CA PRO A 73 -10.63 -2.34 8.69
C PRO A 73 -10.37 -2.73 7.23
N GLY A 74 -9.84 -1.82 6.41
CA GLY A 74 -9.31 -2.22 5.09
C GLY A 74 -8.12 -3.17 5.28
N GLU A 75 -8.00 -4.23 4.46
CA GLU A 75 -7.05 -5.36 4.58
C GLU A 75 -5.83 -5.08 5.49
N ALA A 76 -6.04 -5.22 6.80
CA ALA A 76 -4.95 -5.21 7.77
C ALA A 76 -4.50 -6.65 7.88
N LEU A 77 -3.43 -6.99 7.16
CA LEU A 77 -2.74 -8.26 7.35
C LEU A 77 -2.36 -8.38 8.83
N THR A 78 -2.77 -9.47 9.46
CA THR A 78 -2.39 -9.78 10.85
C THR A 78 -0.89 -10.12 10.90
N PHE A 79 -0.33 -10.16 12.12
CA PHE A 79 1.06 -10.57 12.28
C PHE A 79 1.28 -11.97 11.73
N GLU A 80 0.31 -12.86 11.89
CA GLU A 80 0.31 -14.24 11.41
C GLU A 80 0.15 -14.35 9.88
N ASP A 81 -0.49 -13.37 9.22
CA ASP A 81 -0.57 -13.29 7.75
C ASP A 81 0.75 -12.81 7.12
N ILE A 82 1.63 -12.21 7.92
CA ILE A 82 2.91 -11.65 7.48
C ILE A 82 4.07 -12.56 7.89
N TRP A 83 4.00 -13.11 9.10
CA TRP A 83 5.07 -13.82 9.77
C TRP A 83 4.65 -15.24 10.17
N TYR A 84 5.57 -16.15 9.93
CA TYR A 84 5.46 -17.56 10.23
C TYR A 84 6.63 -17.99 11.11
N LYS A 85 6.33 -18.72 12.18
CA LYS A 85 7.35 -19.34 13.04
C LYS A 85 7.72 -20.69 12.46
N VAL A 86 8.98 -20.85 12.05
CA VAL A 86 9.51 -22.12 11.53
C VAL A 86 9.31 -23.25 12.54
N GLN A 87 8.72 -24.34 12.10
CA GLN A 87 8.45 -25.55 12.89
C GLN A 87 9.49 -26.65 12.58
N PRO A 88 9.63 -27.66 13.45
CA PRO A 88 10.43 -28.85 13.14
C PRO A 88 9.99 -29.49 11.82
N GLY A 89 10.94 -29.78 10.94
CA GLY A 89 10.69 -30.39 9.62
C GLY A 89 10.31 -29.41 8.51
N ASP A 90 10.16 -28.12 8.80
CA ASP A 90 9.89 -27.13 7.77
C ASP A 90 11.09 -26.91 6.84
N THR A 91 10.78 -26.69 5.56
CA THR A 91 11.72 -26.22 4.54
C THR A 91 11.12 -24.98 3.88
N LEU A 92 11.94 -24.15 3.24
CA LEU A 92 11.43 -23.04 2.43
C LEU A 92 10.44 -23.52 1.36
N PHE A 93 10.66 -24.73 0.81
CA PHE A 93 9.76 -25.34 -0.15
C PHE A 93 8.39 -25.67 0.47
N SER A 94 8.38 -26.39 1.60
CA SER A 94 7.11 -26.79 2.25
C SER A 94 6.32 -25.60 2.78
N ILE A 95 7.00 -24.59 3.33
CA ILE A 95 6.37 -23.34 3.77
C ILE A 95 5.84 -22.57 2.58
N GLY A 96 6.63 -22.42 1.52
CA GLY A 96 6.23 -21.71 0.30
C GLY A 96 4.98 -22.33 -0.30
N HIS A 97 5.00 -23.65 -0.49
CA HIS A 97 3.85 -24.38 -1.01
C HIS A 97 2.59 -24.19 -0.15
N ARG A 98 2.70 -24.28 1.18
CA ARG A 98 1.57 -24.09 2.11
C ARG A 98 0.96 -22.69 2.06
N HIS A 99 1.80 -21.68 1.85
CA HIS A 99 1.39 -20.27 1.83
C HIS A 99 1.21 -19.73 0.40
N ASN A 100 1.25 -20.61 -0.62
CA ASN A 100 1.15 -20.27 -2.03
C ASN A 100 2.18 -19.22 -2.48
N ILE A 101 3.45 -19.42 -2.09
CA ILE A 101 4.60 -18.55 -2.38
C ILE A 101 5.75 -19.41 -2.92
N GLU A 102 6.46 -18.89 -3.91
CA GLU A 102 7.64 -19.58 -4.43
C GLU A 102 8.79 -19.54 -3.40
N TRP A 103 9.51 -20.65 -3.22
CA TRP A 103 10.46 -20.79 -2.11
C TRP A 103 11.69 -19.86 -2.24
N ARG A 104 12.09 -19.48 -3.45
CA ARG A 104 13.12 -18.45 -3.69
C ARG A 104 12.57 -17.07 -3.36
N ASP A 105 11.27 -16.83 -3.49
CA ASP A 105 10.65 -15.60 -3.00
C ASP A 105 10.63 -15.54 -1.48
N LEU A 106 10.32 -16.64 -0.77
CA LEU A 106 10.53 -16.72 0.68
C LEU A 106 12.00 -16.48 1.05
N GLN A 107 12.93 -17.09 0.31
CA GLN A 107 14.36 -16.91 0.52
C GLN A 107 14.77 -15.44 0.38
N ARG A 108 14.35 -14.81 -0.71
CA ARG A 108 14.63 -13.42 -1.07
C ARG A 108 14.05 -12.45 -0.03
N ILE A 109 12.78 -12.62 0.33
CA ILE A 109 12.05 -11.74 1.25
C ILE A 109 12.63 -11.83 2.68
N ASN A 110 13.20 -12.98 3.06
CA ASN A 110 13.78 -13.21 4.38
C ASN A 110 15.30 -13.06 4.45
N GLY A 111 15.95 -12.69 3.34
CA GLY A 111 17.39 -12.57 3.26
C GLY A 111 18.12 -13.86 3.66
N ILE A 112 17.54 -15.01 3.32
CA ILE A 112 18.10 -16.32 3.66
C ILE A 112 19.12 -16.70 2.59
N SER A 113 20.41 -16.80 2.95
CA SER A 113 21.46 -17.08 1.97
C SER A 113 21.43 -18.52 1.46
N SER A 114 21.02 -19.47 2.29
CA SER A 114 20.91 -20.90 1.95
C SER A 114 19.64 -21.50 2.53
N PRO A 115 18.87 -22.31 1.77
CA PRO A 115 17.69 -23.01 2.28
C PRO A 115 17.96 -23.88 3.52
N ARG A 116 19.20 -24.36 3.69
CA ARG A 116 19.63 -25.15 4.86
C ARG A 116 19.85 -24.34 6.13
N SER A 117 19.87 -23.01 6.04
CA SER A 117 20.06 -22.10 7.19
C SER A 117 18.76 -21.75 7.93
N LEU A 118 17.66 -22.44 7.59
CA LEU A 118 16.37 -22.23 8.23
C LEU A 118 16.37 -22.90 9.62
N GLN A 119 16.37 -22.09 10.68
CA GLN A 119 16.38 -22.56 12.06
C GLN A 119 14.95 -22.71 12.60
N ILE A 120 14.70 -23.78 13.34
CA ILE A 120 13.44 -23.99 14.07
C ILE A 120 13.21 -22.82 15.02
N GLY A 121 11.97 -22.34 15.09
CA GLY A 121 11.57 -21.20 15.91
C GLY A 121 11.88 -19.83 15.32
N ARG A 122 12.64 -19.74 14.21
CA ARG A 122 12.90 -18.48 13.51
C ARG A 122 11.59 -17.93 12.95
N MET A 123 11.37 -16.63 13.09
CA MET A 123 10.30 -15.94 12.38
C MET A 123 10.75 -15.65 10.95
N ILE A 124 9.96 -16.10 9.99
CA ILE A 124 10.13 -15.80 8.57
C ILE A 124 8.86 -15.18 8.01
N ARG A 125 9.04 -14.31 7.03
CA ARG A 125 7.98 -13.59 6.35
C ARG A 125 7.42 -14.43 5.20
N ILE A 126 6.11 -14.62 5.18
CA ILE A 126 5.39 -15.52 4.28
C ILE A 126 4.34 -14.79 3.46
N SER A 127 4.68 -13.60 2.94
CA SER A 127 3.81 -12.88 2.03
C SER A 127 4.63 -12.18 0.96
N GLU A 128 4.36 -12.50 -0.32
CA GLU A 128 4.85 -11.79 -1.51
C GLU A 128 4.38 -10.34 -1.59
N ARG A 129 3.41 -9.95 -0.74
CA ARG A 129 3.35 -8.60 -0.21
C ARG A 129 4.55 -8.37 0.72
N GLY A 130 5.75 -8.53 0.16
CA GLY A 130 6.89 -7.70 0.51
C GLY A 130 6.39 -6.26 0.47
N PRO A 131 6.86 -5.41 1.38
CA PRO A 131 6.03 -4.84 2.44
C PRO A 131 4.79 -3.97 2.10
N GLY A 132 3.97 -4.40 1.14
CA GLY A 132 2.82 -3.68 0.64
C GLY A 132 3.25 -2.37 -0.02
N PHE A 133 4.19 -2.38 -0.97
CA PHE A 133 4.45 -1.18 -1.75
C PHE A 133 3.26 -0.91 -2.67
N GLY A 134 2.56 0.19 -2.43
CA GLY A 134 1.51 0.71 -3.28
C GLY A 134 2.07 1.51 -4.45
N LYS A 135 1.21 1.76 -5.43
CA LYS A 135 1.55 2.59 -6.60
C LYS A 135 1.87 4.03 -6.14
N PRO A 136 2.98 4.63 -6.59
CA PRO A 136 3.35 5.99 -6.20
C PRO A 136 2.50 7.06 -6.91
N LEU A 137 1.70 6.66 -7.89
CA LEU A 137 0.74 7.49 -8.62
C LEU A 137 -0.61 6.76 -8.68
N ARG A 138 -1.71 7.54 -8.76
CA ARG A 138 -3.07 7.02 -8.96
C ARG A 138 -3.57 7.16 -10.41
N VAL A 139 -2.78 7.80 -11.27
CA VAL A 139 -3.00 7.76 -12.73
C VAL A 139 -2.50 6.41 -13.28
N PRO A 140 -2.93 6.00 -14.48
CA PRO A 140 -2.37 4.83 -15.15
C PRO A 140 -0.83 4.91 -15.18
N LEU A 141 -0.17 3.83 -14.76
CA LEU A 141 1.29 3.76 -14.70
C LEU A 141 1.87 3.46 -16.08
N VAL A 142 2.09 4.51 -16.87
CA VAL A 142 2.77 4.38 -18.16
C VAL A 142 4.28 4.50 -17.95
N VAL A 143 4.99 3.39 -18.14
CA VAL A 143 6.45 3.33 -18.00
C VAL A 143 7.11 4.00 -19.21
N THR A 144 7.87 5.06 -18.96
CA THR A 144 8.64 5.77 -20.01
C THR A 144 10.09 5.34 -20.05
N SER A 145 10.63 4.82 -18.95
CA SER A 145 11.98 4.26 -18.86
C SER A 145 12.01 3.14 -17.82
N LYS A 146 12.59 2.00 -18.20
CA LYS A 146 12.69 0.81 -17.35
C LYS A 146 13.94 0.88 -16.46
N TYR A 147 13.92 0.14 -15.35
CA TYR A 147 15.09 -0.09 -14.50
C TYR A 147 16.16 -0.92 -15.22
N GLY A 148 17.43 -0.62 -14.97
CA GLY A 148 18.58 -1.40 -15.42
C GLY A 148 19.53 -0.62 -16.34
N TYR A 149 20.48 -1.35 -16.92
CA TYR A 149 21.46 -0.78 -17.85
C TYR A 149 20.79 -0.45 -19.19
N ARG A 150 20.98 0.78 -19.66
CA ARG A 150 20.53 1.21 -20.98
C ARG A 150 21.66 1.94 -21.71
N PRO A 151 21.81 1.76 -23.03
CA PRO A 151 22.72 2.57 -23.81
C PRO A 151 22.24 4.03 -23.78
N HIS A 152 23.13 4.96 -23.47
CA HIS A 152 22.84 6.38 -23.52
C HIS A 152 22.59 6.79 -24.98
N PRO A 153 21.47 7.47 -25.29
CA PRO A 153 21.02 7.67 -26.68
C PRO A 153 21.99 8.48 -27.55
N VAL A 154 22.89 9.25 -26.94
CA VAL A 154 23.86 10.09 -27.66
C VAL A 154 25.29 9.52 -27.62
N THR A 155 25.65 8.74 -26.59
CA THR A 155 27.06 8.35 -26.36
C THR A 155 27.29 6.85 -26.40
N GLY A 156 26.23 6.04 -26.52
CA GLY A 156 26.31 4.57 -26.54
C GLY A 156 26.75 3.91 -25.23
N ARG A 157 27.18 4.70 -24.22
CA ARG A 157 27.63 4.17 -22.93
C ARG A 157 26.45 3.61 -22.14
N TYR A 158 26.64 2.44 -21.56
CA TYR A 158 25.65 1.85 -20.67
C TYR A 158 25.56 2.64 -19.36
N GLN A 159 24.44 3.35 -19.17
CA GLN A 159 24.13 4.04 -17.92
C GLN A 159 23.12 3.20 -17.14
N HIS A 160 23.43 2.93 -15.87
CA HIS A 160 22.49 2.24 -14.98
C HIS A 160 21.39 3.21 -14.56
N HIS A 161 20.15 2.88 -14.90
CA HIS A 161 18.97 3.57 -14.41
C HIS A 161 18.52 2.90 -13.11
N ALA A 162 18.79 3.56 -11.99
CA ALA A 162 18.50 3.08 -10.63
C ALA A 162 17.00 3.08 -10.27
N GLY A 163 16.13 3.51 -11.18
CA GLY A 163 14.70 3.60 -10.92
C GLY A 163 13.85 3.14 -12.09
N ILE A 164 12.57 3.46 -11.99
CA ILE A 164 11.63 3.37 -13.08
C ILE A 164 10.98 4.74 -13.26
N ASP A 165 10.79 5.15 -14.52
CA ASP A 165 10.16 6.43 -14.83
C ASP A 165 8.73 6.21 -15.24
N PHE A 166 7.82 6.95 -14.60
CA PHE A 166 6.40 6.98 -14.93
C PHE A 166 6.03 8.31 -15.55
N ARG A 167 5.35 8.28 -16.70
CA ARG A 167 4.76 9.48 -17.29
C ARG A 167 3.83 10.14 -16.27
N ALA A 168 4.05 11.41 -15.99
CA ALA A 168 3.19 12.18 -15.09
C ALA A 168 3.27 13.66 -15.44
N ALA A 169 2.12 14.28 -15.68
CA ALA A 169 2.05 15.74 -15.87
C ALA A 169 2.57 16.45 -14.61
N ILE A 170 3.14 17.65 -14.77
CA ILE A 170 3.58 18.48 -13.64
C ILE A 170 2.37 18.72 -12.71
N GLY A 171 2.57 18.55 -11.41
CA GLY A 171 1.51 18.75 -10.42
C GLY A 171 0.71 17.49 -10.07
N THR A 172 0.95 16.35 -10.73
CA THR A 172 0.29 15.08 -10.38
C THR A 172 0.67 14.68 -8.95
N ARG A 173 -0.29 14.27 -8.12
CA ARG A 173 -0.03 13.86 -6.74
C ARG A 173 0.85 12.61 -6.69
N VAL A 174 1.92 12.69 -5.90
CA VAL A 174 2.83 11.57 -5.62
C VAL A 174 2.57 11.05 -4.21
N TYR A 175 2.45 9.75 -4.09
CA TYR A 175 2.04 9.07 -2.86
C TYR A 175 3.18 8.20 -2.32
N ALA A 176 3.30 8.15 -0.98
CA ALA A 176 4.20 7.21 -0.32
C ALA A 176 3.80 5.78 -0.68
N ALA A 177 4.71 5.05 -1.33
CA ALA A 177 4.49 3.66 -1.71
C ALA A 177 4.32 2.78 -0.48
N LYS A 178 4.92 3.12 0.66
CA LYS A 178 4.72 2.38 1.91
C LYS A 178 4.80 3.31 3.11
N ALA A 179 4.17 2.92 4.23
CA ALA A 179 4.36 3.58 5.51
C ALA A 179 5.84 3.60 5.92
N GLY A 180 6.30 4.69 6.54
CA GLY A 180 7.70 4.88 6.86
C GLY A 180 8.01 6.28 7.37
N ARG A 181 9.31 6.56 7.55
CA ARG A 181 9.81 7.85 8.02
C ARG A 181 10.57 8.56 6.90
N VAL A 182 10.29 9.85 6.70
CA VAL A 182 10.99 10.65 5.69
C VAL A 182 12.44 10.87 6.14
N ILE A 183 13.39 10.34 5.37
CA ILE A 183 14.83 10.47 5.62
C ILE A 183 15.46 11.59 4.79
N PHE A 184 14.80 12.03 3.73
CA PHE A 184 15.26 13.14 2.91
C PHE A 184 14.08 13.88 2.27
N ALA A 185 14.15 15.21 2.23
CA ALA A 185 13.18 16.07 1.57
C ALA A 185 13.86 17.37 1.15
N GLY A 186 14.26 17.47 -0.12
CA GLY A 186 15.03 18.62 -0.60
C GLY A 186 15.48 18.48 -2.05
N ARG A 187 16.46 19.28 -2.48
CA ARG A 187 17.11 19.15 -3.80
C ARG A 187 18.33 18.24 -3.72
N ARG A 188 18.54 17.37 -4.70
CA ARG A 188 19.73 16.49 -4.77
C ARG A 188 20.19 16.23 -6.20
N GLY A 189 21.14 17.04 -6.69
CA GLY A 189 21.79 16.85 -7.99
C GLY A 189 20.80 16.57 -9.14
N GLY A 190 21.09 15.55 -9.94
CA GLY A 190 20.29 15.15 -11.09
C GLY A 190 18.83 14.80 -10.77
N TYR A 191 18.52 14.36 -9.55
CA TYR A 191 17.15 14.04 -9.14
C TYR A 191 16.24 15.28 -9.01
N GLY A 192 16.80 16.49 -8.98
CA GLY A 192 16.03 17.70 -8.69
C GLY A 192 15.47 17.67 -7.27
N LYS A 193 14.21 18.11 -7.08
CA LYS A 193 13.52 17.94 -5.80
C LYS A 193 13.14 16.48 -5.62
N ILE A 194 13.49 15.93 -4.48
CA ILE A 194 13.35 14.52 -4.18
C ILE A 194 12.90 14.31 -2.73
N VAL A 195 12.12 13.25 -2.53
CA VAL A 195 11.79 12.72 -1.20
C VAL A 195 12.36 11.32 -1.10
N GLY A 196 12.98 11.01 0.04
CA GLY A 196 13.43 9.68 0.43
C GLY A 196 12.71 9.23 1.70
N ILE A 197 12.20 8.01 1.71
CA ILE A 197 11.45 7.44 2.84
C ILE A 197 12.09 6.11 3.20
N GLU A 198 12.45 5.92 4.46
CA GLU A 198 12.83 4.61 4.99
C GLU A 198 11.61 3.85 5.49
N HIS A 199 11.68 2.54 5.34
CA HIS A 199 10.63 1.62 5.73
C HIS A 199 11.21 0.46 6.53
N GLU A 200 10.35 -0.21 7.27
CA GLU A 200 10.68 -1.48 7.91
C GLU A 200 11.30 -2.48 6.93
N GLY A 201 12.17 -3.34 7.44
CA GLY A 201 12.84 -4.36 6.63
C GLY A 201 13.99 -3.84 5.76
N ASN A 202 14.62 -2.71 6.14
CA ASN A 202 15.76 -2.10 5.44
C ASN A 202 15.46 -1.65 4.01
N PHE A 203 14.21 -1.27 3.74
CA PHE A 203 13.82 -0.71 2.45
C PHE A 203 13.85 0.82 2.50
N THR A 204 14.19 1.44 1.38
CA THR A 204 13.92 2.87 1.15
C THR A 204 13.23 3.06 -0.19
N THR A 205 12.39 4.09 -0.29
CA THR A 205 11.82 4.55 -1.56
C THR A 205 12.21 5.98 -1.84
N TRP A 206 12.45 6.28 -3.11
CA TRP A 206 12.88 7.59 -3.56
C TRP A 206 11.98 8.10 -4.69
N TYR A 207 11.63 9.38 -4.63
CA TYR A 207 10.64 10.02 -5.50
C TYR A 207 11.24 11.30 -6.08
N GLY A 208 11.81 11.21 -7.28
CA GLY A 208 12.56 12.28 -7.94
C GLY A 208 11.72 13.21 -8.82
N HIS A 209 12.39 14.24 -9.33
CA HIS A 209 11.89 15.24 -10.27
C HIS A 209 10.66 16.02 -9.82
N LEU A 210 10.39 16.09 -8.51
CA LEU A 210 9.18 16.70 -7.96
C LEU A 210 9.10 18.20 -8.26
N SER A 211 7.90 18.72 -8.52
CA SER A 211 7.67 20.17 -8.61
C SER A 211 7.55 20.79 -7.21
N ARG A 212 6.95 20.05 -6.27
CA ARG A 212 6.70 20.48 -4.89
C ARG A 212 6.82 19.31 -3.92
N ILE A 213 7.47 19.55 -2.79
CA ILE A 213 7.56 18.62 -1.66
C ILE A 213 6.49 19.02 -0.63
N ARG A 214 5.79 18.02 -0.06
CA ARG A 214 4.70 18.22 0.92
C ARG A 214 4.97 17.56 2.29
N VAL A 215 6.19 17.11 2.51
CA VAL A 215 6.64 16.47 3.74
C VAL A 215 7.99 17.02 4.18
N LYS A 216 8.37 16.79 5.44
CA LYS A 216 9.65 17.22 6.02
C LYS A 216 10.45 16.02 6.51
N VAL A 217 11.77 16.16 6.59
CA VAL A 217 12.64 15.13 7.20
C VAL A 217 12.18 14.84 8.63
N GLY A 218 12.20 13.57 9.02
CA GLY A 218 11.73 13.06 10.31
C GLY A 218 10.22 12.76 10.36
N GLN A 219 9.43 13.25 9.40
CA GLN A 219 7.99 13.01 9.38
C GLN A 219 7.66 11.54 9.11
N THR A 220 6.81 10.93 9.96
CA THR A 220 6.20 9.63 9.67
C THR A 220 5.04 9.79 8.70
N VAL A 221 4.94 8.91 7.72
CA VAL A 221 3.87 8.87 6.73
C VAL A 221 3.26 7.48 6.64
N SER A 222 1.95 7.40 6.43
CA SER A 222 1.26 6.17 6.05
C SER A 222 1.42 5.92 4.55
N GLN A 223 1.29 4.66 4.14
CA GLN A 223 1.14 4.33 2.72
C GLN A 223 -0.02 5.11 2.09
N GLY A 224 0.16 5.57 0.86
CA GLY A 224 -0.86 6.34 0.15
C GLY A 224 -1.02 7.78 0.63
N ARG A 225 -0.19 8.26 1.58
CA ARG A 225 -0.11 9.68 1.94
C ARG A 225 0.52 10.46 0.78
N VAL A 226 -0.04 11.62 0.45
CA VAL A 226 0.57 12.55 -0.51
C VAL A 226 1.86 13.12 0.08
N ILE A 227 2.98 12.91 -0.61
CA ILE A 227 4.31 13.36 -0.18
C ILE A 227 4.88 14.49 -1.04
N GLY A 228 4.32 14.69 -2.23
CA GLY A 228 4.77 15.69 -3.17
C GLY A 228 3.88 15.74 -4.41
N LEU A 229 4.30 16.57 -5.36
CA LEU A 229 3.71 16.65 -6.68
C LEU A 229 4.82 16.37 -7.71
N SER A 230 4.51 15.57 -8.74
CA SER A 230 5.43 15.29 -9.85
C SER A 230 5.81 16.58 -10.57
N GLY A 231 6.92 16.55 -11.30
CA GLY A 231 7.43 17.73 -11.96
C GLY A 231 8.39 17.39 -13.08
N ASN A 232 9.32 18.32 -13.30
CA ASN A 232 10.39 18.20 -14.28
C ASN A 232 11.68 18.83 -13.76
N THR A 233 11.91 18.81 -12.43
CA THR A 233 13.11 19.45 -11.84
C THR A 233 14.32 18.54 -11.92
N GLY A 234 15.53 19.12 -11.94
CA GLY A 234 16.76 18.33 -12.03
C GLY A 234 17.12 18.04 -13.50
N ILE A 235 17.80 16.92 -13.74
CA ILE A 235 18.14 16.46 -15.09
C ILE A 235 17.00 15.57 -15.56
N SER A 236 16.13 16.11 -16.41
CA SER A 236 14.95 15.42 -16.92
C SER A 236 14.60 15.97 -18.31
N THR A 237 14.26 15.08 -19.24
CA THR A 237 13.89 15.44 -20.63
C THR A 237 12.42 15.81 -20.78
N GLY A 238 11.58 15.54 -19.77
CA GLY A 238 10.17 15.90 -19.78
C GLY A 238 9.45 15.48 -18.49
N PRO A 239 8.23 15.97 -18.24
CA PRO A 239 7.51 15.70 -17.00
C PRO A 239 7.28 14.20 -16.72
N HIS A 240 7.82 13.73 -15.61
CA HIS A 240 7.67 12.36 -15.15
C HIS A 240 7.92 12.24 -13.64
N LEU A 241 7.63 11.07 -13.09
CA LEU A 241 8.09 10.66 -11.76
C LEU A 241 9.20 9.61 -11.94
N HIS A 242 10.39 9.92 -11.43
CA HIS A 242 11.42 8.91 -11.22
C HIS A 242 11.20 8.23 -9.86
N PHE A 243 11.01 6.93 -9.85
CA PHE A 243 10.70 6.15 -8.66
C PHE A 243 11.71 5.03 -8.44
N GLU A 244 12.26 4.94 -7.23
CA GLU A 244 13.17 3.87 -6.85
C GLU A 244 12.68 3.11 -5.64
N ILE A 245 12.99 1.81 -5.62
CA ILE A 245 12.96 0.96 -4.43
C ILE A 245 14.38 0.50 -4.19
N ARG A 246 14.87 0.64 -2.96
CA ARG A 246 16.20 0.15 -2.56
C ARG A 246 16.09 -0.78 -1.36
N TYR A 247 16.89 -1.84 -1.35
CA TYR A 247 17.02 -2.77 -0.23
C TYR A 247 18.46 -2.75 0.29
N LYS A 248 18.63 -2.50 1.60
CA LYS A 248 19.97 -2.35 2.24
C LYS A 248 20.88 -1.37 1.47
N GLY A 249 20.31 -0.26 1.01
CA GLY A 249 21.00 0.79 0.26
C GLY A 249 21.23 0.50 -1.23
N ARG A 250 21.01 -0.73 -1.70
CA ARG A 250 21.17 -1.11 -3.11
C ARG A 250 19.87 -0.96 -3.88
N SER A 251 19.98 -0.45 -5.10
CA SER A 251 18.84 -0.29 -5.99
C SER A 251 18.25 -1.63 -6.42
N GLU A 252 16.92 -1.71 -6.43
CA GLU A 252 16.18 -2.90 -6.83
C GLU A 252 15.22 -2.59 -7.99
N LYS A 253 14.92 -3.59 -8.81
CA LYS A 253 13.95 -3.47 -9.91
C LYS A 253 12.54 -3.24 -9.32
N PRO A 254 11.89 -2.07 -9.52
CA PRO A 254 10.62 -1.78 -8.84
C PRO A 254 9.47 -2.71 -9.23
N THR A 255 9.48 -3.26 -10.45
CA THR A 255 8.46 -4.21 -10.93
C THR A 255 8.42 -5.53 -10.15
N LYS A 256 9.42 -5.82 -9.30
CA LYS A 256 9.38 -6.95 -8.37
C LYS A 256 8.49 -6.71 -7.14
N TYR A 257 8.09 -5.46 -6.90
CA TYR A 257 7.42 -5.03 -5.66
C TYR A 257 6.12 -4.27 -5.90
N ILE A 258 5.96 -3.68 -7.10
CA ILE A 258 4.72 -3.00 -7.51
C ILE A 258 4.21 -3.61 -8.81
N THR A 259 2.92 -3.91 -8.85
CA THR A 259 2.25 -4.33 -10.09
C THR A 259 2.07 -3.14 -11.01
N ILE A 260 2.63 -3.25 -12.21
CA ILE A 260 2.42 -2.32 -13.32
C ILE A 260 1.54 -3.07 -14.32
N PRO A 261 0.42 -2.48 -14.78
CA PRO A 261 -0.43 -3.11 -15.79
C PRO A 261 0.32 -3.36 -17.10
#